data_AF-A0A7X0GZ52-F1
#
_entry.id   AF-A0A7X0GZ52-F1
#
_cell.length_a   1.000
_cell.length_b   1.000
_cell.length_c   1.000
_cell.angle_alpha   90.00
_cell.angle_beta   90.00
_cell.angle_gamma   90.00
#
_symmetry.space_group_name_H-M   'P 1'
#
loop_
_entity.id
_entity.type
_entity.pdbx_description
1 polymer ?
#
loop_
_entity_poly.entity_id
_entity_poly.type
_entity_poly.pdbx_seq_one_letter_code
_entity_poly.pdbx_strand_id
1 'polypeptide(L)'
;MRMFQKPDIGGGVSDFWAYIREPRPHRWAIWGVALALTWLVFNGVEQYLIPYEKPKAQIIYFENWTANRSAAEIRADWVARAKETTLQNAKKRAEYQRFADSLGIEYDSSEADKVTRETLGEEAAAAAKKKPEPVPIRSTLAERAARGAQPKTAD
;
A
#
# COMPACT_ATOMS: atom_id res chain seq x y z
N MET A 1 -2.36 -65.38 24.00
CA MET A 1 -1.59 -64.44 23.14
C MET A 1 -1.74 -63.04 23.72
N ARG A 2 -0.66 -62.45 24.27
CA ARG A 2 -0.68 -61.13 24.91
C ARG A 2 -0.14 -60.12 23.89
N MET A 3 -1.02 -59.41 23.18
CA MET A 3 -0.66 -58.71 21.94
C MET A 3 -0.47 -57.19 22.06
N PHE A 4 -0.54 -56.61 23.27
CA PHE A 4 -0.21 -55.19 23.47
C PHE A 4 0.64 -55.01 24.72
N GLN A 5 1.94 -54.88 24.52
CA GLN A 5 2.86 -54.39 25.55
C GLN A 5 2.70 -52.86 25.66
N LYS A 6 2.83 -52.32 26.87
CA LYS A 6 2.78 -50.87 27.07
C LYS A 6 3.97 -50.24 26.32
N PRO A 7 3.77 -49.21 25.49
CA PRO A 7 4.86 -48.57 24.77
C PRO A 7 5.84 -47.97 25.77
N ASP A 8 7.13 -48.27 25.59
CA ASP A 8 8.19 -47.66 26.37
C ASP A 8 8.54 -46.28 25.81
N ILE A 9 7.81 -45.28 26.30
CA ILE A 9 8.00 -43.88 25.91
C ILE A 9 9.36 -43.37 26.39
N GLY A 10 9.84 -43.85 27.55
CA GLY A 10 11.11 -43.43 28.13
C GLY A 10 12.30 -43.92 27.31
N GLY A 11 12.29 -45.20 26.93
CA GLY A 11 13.25 -45.79 26.00
C GLY A 11 13.25 -45.08 24.65
N GLY A 12 12.06 -44.81 24.10
CA GLY A 12 11.94 -44.10 22.82
C GLY A 12 12.55 -42.70 22.81
N VAL A 13 12.37 -41.92 23.88
CA VAL A 13 13.00 -40.59 24.01
C VAL A 13 14.52 -40.71 24.18
N SER A 14 14.99 -41.70 24.95
CA SER A 14 16.42 -41.96 25.12
C SER A 14 17.09 -42.33 23.79
N ASP A 15 16.49 -43.22 23.01
CA ASP A 15 17.00 -43.65 21.70
C ASP A 15 17.00 -42.50 20.69
N PHE A 16 15.94 -41.68 20.68
CA PHE A 16 15.88 -40.47 19.86
C PHE A 16 17.00 -39.48 20.21
N TRP A 17 17.27 -39.29 21.51
CA TRP A 17 18.31 -38.37 21.95
C TRP A 17 19.72 -38.91 21.69
N ALA A 18 19.92 -40.23 21.81
CA ALA A 18 21.15 -40.91 21.41
C ALA A 18 21.40 -40.72 19.91
N TYR A 19 20.37 -40.89 19.08
CA TYR A 19 20.43 -40.65 17.63
C TYR A 19 20.82 -39.21 17.28
N ILE A 20 20.26 -38.21 17.98
CA ILE A 20 20.58 -36.79 17.76
C ILE A 20 22.05 -36.49 18.07
N ARG A 21 22.58 -37.05 19.15
CA ARG A 21 23.94 -36.76 19.61
C ARG A 21 25.02 -37.43 18.75
N GLU A 22 24.68 -38.49 18.03
CA GLU A 22 25.66 -39.25 17.26
C GLU A 22 26.34 -38.38 16.19
N PRO A 23 27.68 -38.38 16.11
CA PRO A 23 28.43 -37.59 15.15
C PRO A 23 28.38 -38.24 13.76
N ARG A 24 27.36 -37.89 12.99
CA ARG A 24 27.18 -38.32 11.60
C ARG A 24 27.46 -37.20 10.61
N PRO A 25 27.97 -37.53 9.41
CA PRO A 25 28.16 -36.55 8.35
C PRO A 25 26.81 -35.91 7.98
N HIS A 26 26.84 -34.61 7.67
CA HIS A 26 25.68 -33.81 7.25
C HIS A 26 24.51 -33.69 8.25
N ARG A 27 24.65 -34.13 9.50
CA ARG A 27 23.56 -34.06 10.51
C ARG A 27 22.90 -32.68 10.59
N TRP A 28 23.71 -31.62 10.68
CA TRP A 28 23.23 -30.25 10.78
C TRP A 28 22.57 -29.74 9.49
N ALA A 29 23.02 -30.23 8.33
CA ALA A 29 22.43 -29.87 7.05
C ALA A 29 21.02 -30.48 6.91
N ILE A 30 20.86 -31.76 7.27
CA ILE A 30 19.56 -32.44 7.26
C ILE A 30 18.60 -31.76 8.25
N TRP A 31 19.07 -31.42 9.45
CA TRP A 31 18.28 -30.65 10.42
C TRP A 31 17.89 -29.27 9.90
N GLY A 32 18.83 -28.56 9.28
CA GLY A 32 18.57 -27.26 8.66
C GLY A 32 17.49 -27.34 7.59
N VAL A 33 17.55 -28.34 6.71
CA VAL A 33 16.54 -28.56 5.67
C VAL A 33 15.18 -28.91 6.27
N ALA A 34 15.12 -29.79 7.27
CA ALA A 34 13.87 -30.17 7.92
C ALA A 34 13.18 -28.96 8.59
N LEU A 35 13.95 -28.15 9.31
CA LEU A 35 13.43 -26.93 9.94
C LEU A 35 13.03 -25.88 8.91
N ALA A 36 13.83 -25.69 7.86
CA ALA A 36 13.56 -24.72 6.80
C ALA A 36 12.29 -25.08 6.01
N LEU A 37 12.11 -26.35 5.64
CA LEU A 37 10.89 -26.83 4.97
C LEU A 37 9.66 -26.67 5.86
N THR A 38 9.77 -27.01 7.15
CA THR A 38 8.68 -26.81 8.11
C THR A 38 8.31 -25.33 8.21
N TRP A 39 9.31 -24.45 8.39
CA TRP A 39 9.09 -23.00 8.47
C TRP A 39 8.46 -22.43 7.20
N LEU A 40 8.91 -22.88 6.02
CA LEU A 40 8.36 -22.50 4.72
C LEU A 40 6.88 -22.87 4.59
N VAL A 41 6.49 -24.07 5.02
CA VAL A 41 5.08 -24.51 4.94
C VAL A 41 4.18 -23.64 5.81
N PHE A 42 4.54 -23.44 7.08
CA PHE A 42 3.73 -22.63 8.00
C PHE A 42 3.71 -21.14 7.66
N ASN A 43 4.81 -20.55 7.17
CA ASN A 43 4.84 -19.11 6.88
C ASN A 43 4.48 -18.76 5.43
N GLY A 44 4.79 -19.64 4.49
CA GLY A 44 4.65 -19.39 3.06
C GLY A 44 3.42 -20.01 2.42
N VAL A 45 2.94 -21.16 2.93
CA VAL A 45 1.84 -21.91 2.30
C VAL A 45 0.54 -21.81 3.10
N GLU A 46 0.62 -21.76 4.44
CA GLU A 46 -0.56 -21.69 5.33
C GLU A 46 -1.50 -20.53 5.00
N GLN A 47 -0.95 -19.35 4.70
CA GLN A 47 -1.73 -18.15 4.34
C GLN A 47 -2.62 -18.33 3.10
N TYR A 48 -2.31 -19.31 2.25
CA TYR A 48 -3.04 -19.59 1.00
C TYR A 48 -3.94 -20.83 1.09
N LEU A 49 -3.73 -21.69 2.08
CA LEU A 49 -4.51 -22.93 2.28
C LEU A 49 -5.80 -22.69 3.06
N ILE A 50 -5.79 -21.75 4.00
CA ILE A 50 -6.96 -21.40 4.81
C ILE A 50 -7.57 -20.13 4.19
N PRO A 51 -8.73 -20.22 3.51
CA PRO A 51 -9.39 -19.03 3.00
C PRO A 51 -9.71 -18.12 4.19
N TYR A 52 -9.04 -16.97 4.23
CA TYR A 52 -9.30 -15.93 5.22
C TYR A 52 -10.80 -15.61 5.22
N GLU A 53 -11.48 -15.80 6.36
CA GLU A 53 -12.84 -15.33 6.52
C GLU A 53 -12.82 -13.81 6.37
N LYS A 54 -13.30 -13.32 5.22
CA LYS A 54 -13.40 -11.88 4.98
C LYS A 54 -14.19 -11.27 6.15
N PRO A 55 -13.73 -10.14 6.74
CA PRO A 55 -14.46 -9.49 7.81
C PRO A 55 -15.88 -9.22 7.31
N LYS A 56 -16.88 -9.61 8.12
CA LYS A 56 -18.29 -9.36 7.79
C LYS A 56 -18.46 -7.86 7.51
N ALA A 57 -19.15 -7.54 6.43
CA ALA A 57 -19.42 -6.15 6.07
C ALA A 57 -20.10 -5.45 7.25
N GLN A 58 -19.43 -4.46 7.85
CA GLN A 58 -20.00 -3.65 8.91
C GLN A 58 -20.76 -2.50 8.25
N ILE A 59 -22.08 -2.45 8.45
CA ILE A 59 -22.88 -1.31 8.02
C ILE A 59 -22.77 -0.25 9.12
N ILE A 60 -21.84 0.68 8.95
CA ILE A 60 -21.66 1.83 9.85
C ILE A 60 -22.59 2.94 9.35
N TYR A 61 -23.67 3.20 10.09
CA TYR A 61 -24.52 4.36 9.84
C TYR A 61 -23.88 5.58 10.49
N PHE A 62 -23.49 6.56 9.69
CA PHE A 62 -23.05 7.86 10.17
C PHE A 62 -24.00 8.93 9.62
N GLU A 63 -24.54 9.76 10.51
CA GLU A 63 -25.39 10.88 10.13
C GLU A 63 -24.49 12.07 9.79
N ASN A 64 -24.23 12.27 8.48
CA ASN A 64 -23.33 13.33 7.99
C ASN A 64 -24.06 14.63 7.64
N TRP A 65 -25.31 14.79 8.08
CA TRP A 65 -26.14 15.96 7.78
C TRP A 65 -26.80 16.51 9.04
N THR A 66 -26.90 17.83 9.11
CA THR A 66 -27.70 18.51 10.13
C THR A 66 -29.15 18.54 9.66
N ALA A 67 -30.11 18.16 10.52
CA ALA A 67 -31.53 18.13 10.16
C ALA A 67 -32.09 19.49 9.71
N ASN A 68 -31.43 20.59 10.07
CA ASN A 68 -31.89 21.97 9.83
C ASN A 68 -31.18 22.68 8.66
N ARG A 69 -30.47 21.95 7.79
CA ARG A 69 -29.72 22.56 6.67
C ARG A 69 -30.69 23.09 5.61
N SER A 70 -30.45 24.31 5.13
CA SER A 70 -31.31 24.92 4.12
C SER A 70 -31.03 24.34 2.72
N ALA A 71 -32.02 24.38 1.83
CA ALA A 71 -31.85 23.96 0.44
C ALA A 71 -30.74 24.76 -0.29
N ALA A 72 -30.54 26.02 0.08
CA ALA A 72 -29.49 26.87 -0.48
C ALA A 72 -28.09 26.38 -0.08
N GLU A 73 -27.89 26.03 1.19
CA GLU A 73 -26.63 25.47 1.69
C GLU A 73 -26.33 24.11 1.05
N ILE A 74 -27.34 23.26 0.87
CA ILE A 74 -27.19 21.97 0.19
C ILE A 74 -26.72 22.19 -1.26
N ARG A 75 -27.34 23.13 -1.98
CA ARG A 75 -26.96 23.45 -3.36
C ARG A 75 -25.54 24.01 -3.45
N ALA A 76 -25.17 24.91 -2.54
CA ALA A 76 -23.83 25.48 -2.49
C ALA A 76 -22.77 24.39 -2.25
N ASP A 77 -23.04 23.47 -1.32
CA ASP A 77 -22.17 22.33 -1.00
C ASP A 77 -22.03 21.36 -2.18
N TRP A 78 -23.13 21.08 -2.90
CA TRP A 78 -23.09 20.25 -4.12
C TRP A 78 -22.26 20.90 -5.22
N VAL A 79 -22.42 22.20 -5.45
CA VAL A 79 -21.61 22.95 -6.42
C VAL A 79 -20.14 22.94 -6.01
N ALA A 80 -19.82 23.14 -4.72
CA ALA A 80 -18.46 23.08 -4.22
C ALA A 80 -17.82 21.70 -4.45
N ARG A 81 -18.53 20.61 -4.13
CA ARG A 81 -18.05 19.24 -4.39
C ARG A 81 -17.88 18.95 -5.89
N ALA A 82 -18.80 19.42 -6.72
CA ALA A 82 -18.70 19.25 -8.17
C ALA A 82 -17.46 19.97 -8.73
N LYS A 83 -17.19 21.19 -8.25
CA LYS A 83 -15.97 21.93 -8.60
C LYS A 83 -14.71 21.20 -8.13
N GLU A 84 -14.65 20.75 -6.89
CA GLU A 84 -13.49 20.01 -6.38
C GLU A 84 -13.23 18.73 -7.18
N THR A 85 -14.28 17.94 -7.44
CA THR A 85 -14.17 16.71 -8.22
C THR A 85 -13.68 17.00 -9.65
N THR A 86 -14.21 18.06 -10.27
CA THR A 86 -13.80 18.47 -11.61
C THR A 86 -12.34 18.93 -11.65
N LEU A 87 -11.89 19.64 -10.61
CA LEU A 87 -10.49 20.05 -10.47
C LEU A 87 -9.55 18.84 -10.37
N GLN A 88 -9.88 17.86 -9.55
CA GLN A 88 -9.06 16.64 -9.40
C GLN A 88 -9.04 15.82 -10.69
N ASN A 89 -10.17 15.70 -11.38
CA ASN A 89 -10.25 15.05 -12.68
C ASN A 89 -9.40 15.78 -13.74
N ALA A 90 -9.42 17.11 -13.76
CA ALA A 90 -8.58 17.90 -14.67
C ALA A 90 -7.08 17.66 -14.41
N LYS A 91 -6.65 17.64 -13.15
CA LYS A 91 -5.26 17.30 -12.78
C LYS A 91 -4.87 15.90 -13.24
N LYS A 92 -5.73 14.90 -13.01
CA LYS A 92 -5.51 13.53 -13.45
C LYS A 92 -5.42 13.40 -14.96
N ARG A 93 -6.29 14.09 -15.71
CA ARG A 93 -6.21 14.13 -17.18
C ARG A 93 -4.91 14.76 -17.66
N ALA A 94 -4.45 15.83 -17.01
CA ALA A 94 -3.16 16.44 -17.34
C ALA A 94 -1.98 15.49 -17.07
N GLU A 95 -2.07 14.63 -16.04
CA GLU A 95 -1.08 13.55 -15.82
C GLU A 95 -1.11 12.51 -16.93
N TYR A 96 -2.30 12.03 -17.33
CA TYR A 96 -2.44 11.06 -18.41
C TYR A 96 -2.00 11.60 -19.76
N GLN A 97 -2.30 12.87 -20.06
CA GLN A 97 -1.85 13.53 -21.27
C GLN A 97 -0.33 13.52 -21.35
N ARG A 98 0.37 13.91 -20.28
CA ARG A 98 1.84 13.87 -20.22
C ARG A 98 2.40 12.45 -20.40
N PHE A 99 1.70 11.46 -19.85
CA PHE A 99 2.09 10.06 -20.04
C PHE A 99 1.92 9.62 -21.49
N ALA A 100 0.81 9.97 -22.14
CA ALA A 100 0.58 9.71 -23.56
C ALA A 100 1.62 10.40 -24.45
N ASP A 101 1.94 11.68 -24.16
CA ASP A 101 3.00 12.43 -24.85
C ASP A 101 4.35 11.70 -24.76
N SER A 102 4.68 11.11 -23.59
CA SER A 102 5.92 10.35 -23.41
C SER A 102 5.98 9.05 -24.20
N LEU A 103 4.82 8.52 -24.61
CA LEU A 103 4.68 7.32 -25.42
C LEU A 103 4.46 7.63 -26.92
N GLY A 104 4.32 8.91 -27.28
CA GLY A 104 3.95 9.32 -28.64
C GLY A 104 2.51 8.96 -29.03
N ILE A 105 1.62 8.80 -28.05
CA ILE A 105 0.20 8.48 -28.26
C ILE A 105 -0.61 9.77 -28.24
N GLU A 106 -1.49 9.96 -29.22
CA GLU A 106 -2.43 11.08 -29.24
C GLU A 106 -3.50 10.91 -28.15
N TYR A 107 -3.67 11.94 -27.32
CA TYR A 107 -4.67 11.96 -26.25
C TYR A 107 -5.66 13.10 -26.47
N ASP A 108 -6.91 12.75 -26.77
CA ASP A 108 -7.99 13.73 -26.94
C ASP A 108 -8.65 14.06 -25.59
N SER A 109 -8.45 15.30 -25.14
CA SER A 109 -9.08 15.86 -23.95
C SER A 109 -10.06 16.99 -24.23
N SER A 110 -10.39 17.25 -25.49
CA SER A 110 -11.11 18.46 -25.95
C SER A 110 -12.44 18.69 -25.23
N GLU A 111 -13.32 17.70 -25.23
CA GLU A 111 -14.63 17.76 -24.57
C GLU A 111 -14.49 17.85 -23.05
N ALA A 112 -13.56 17.09 -22.48
CA ALA A 112 -13.30 17.11 -21.04
C ALA A 112 -12.79 18.49 -20.58
N ASP A 113 -12.00 19.16 -21.40
CA ASP A 113 -11.46 20.49 -21.14
C ASP A 113 -12.53 21.57 -21.23
N LYS A 114 -13.45 21.45 -22.18
CA LYS A 114 -14.61 22.34 -22.30
C LYS A 114 -15.47 22.28 -21.05
N VAL A 115 -15.86 21.09 -20.60
CA VAL A 115 -16.65 20.89 -19.36
C VAL A 115 -15.89 21.42 -18.13
N THR A 116 -14.58 21.23 -18.10
CA THR A 116 -13.74 21.73 -17.00
C THR A 116 -13.75 23.26 -16.94
N ARG A 117 -13.63 23.95 -18.08
CA ARG A 117 -13.71 25.42 -18.16
C ARG A 117 -15.09 25.94 -17.76
N GLU A 118 -16.16 25.29 -18.21
CA GLU A 118 -17.53 25.67 -17.85
C GLU A 118 -17.79 25.51 -16.34
N THR A 119 -17.21 24.49 -15.71
CA THR A 119 -17.44 24.20 -14.28
C THR A 119 -16.57 25.03 -13.34
N LEU A 120 -15.28 25.20 -13.69
CA LEU A 120 -14.28 25.85 -12.83
C LEU A 120 -14.04 27.32 -13.17
N GLY A 121 -14.35 27.73 -14.40
CA GLY A 121 -13.85 28.96 -15.00
C GLY A 121 -12.49 28.77 -15.69
N GLU A 122 -12.18 29.67 -16.63
CA GLU A 122 -10.96 29.64 -17.45
C GLU A 122 -9.67 29.60 -16.62
N GLU A 123 -9.58 30.45 -15.59
CA GLU A 123 -8.36 30.58 -14.78
C GLU A 123 -8.06 29.31 -13.97
N ALA A 124 -9.09 28.76 -13.31
CA ALA A 124 -8.94 27.55 -12.50
C ALA A 124 -8.70 26.30 -13.37
N ALA A 125 -9.34 26.23 -14.54
CA ALA A 125 -9.07 25.17 -15.52
C ALA A 125 -7.63 25.22 -16.05
N ALA A 126 -7.12 26.43 -16.38
CA ALA A 126 -5.74 26.61 -16.80
C ALA A 126 -4.74 26.25 -15.69
N ALA A 127 -5.03 26.65 -14.45
CA ALA A 127 -4.21 26.31 -13.30
C ALA A 127 -4.14 24.79 -13.04
N ALA A 128 -5.24 24.06 -13.25
CA ALA A 128 -5.29 22.60 -13.09
C ALA A 128 -4.36 21.86 -14.06
N LYS A 129 -4.13 22.41 -15.25
CA LYS A 129 -3.24 21.84 -16.28
C LYS A 129 -1.77 22.15 -16.07
N LYS A 130 -1.45 23.23 -15.34
CA LYS A 130 -0.06 23.59 -15.04
C LYS A 130 0.61 22.44 -14.30
N LYS A 131 1.87 22.17 -14.66
CA LYS A 131 2.68 21.19 -13.94
C LYS A 131 2.82 21.68 -12.50
N PRO A 132 2.43 20.91 -11.48
CA PRO A 132 2.77 21.26 -10.12
C PRO A 132 4.29 21.40 -10.06
N GLU A 133 4.76 22.51 -9.49
CA GLU A 133 6.19 22.71 -9.30
C GLU A 133 6.76 21.47 -8.62
N PRO A 134 7.94 20.98 -9.07
CA PRO A 134 8.55 19.83 -8.43
C PRO A 134 8.66 20.17 -6.94
N VAL A 135 7.97 19.38 -6.11
CA VAL A 135 8.10 19.49 -4.66
C VAL A 135 9.59 19.43 -4.40
N PRO A 136 10.21 20.45 -3.79
CA PRO A 136 11.65 20.42 -3.56
C PRO A 136 11.91 19.16 -2.76
N ILE A 137 12.56 18.19 -3.41
CA ILE A 137 12.94 16.93 -2.78
C ILE A 137 13.69 17.36 -1.54
N ARG A 138 13.12 17.08 -0.37
CA ARG A 138 13.78 17.39 0.90
C ARG A 138 15.09 16.65 0.83
N SER A 139 16.17 17.39 0.62
CA SER A 139 17.49 16.81 0.38
C SER A 139 17.77 15.78 1.45
N THR A 140 18.17 14.59 1.02
CA THR A 140 18.44 13.49 1.93
C THR A 140 19.48 13.90 2.98
N LEU A 141 19.51 13.22 4.13
CA LEU A 141 20.55 13.48 5.15
C LEU A 141 21.96 13.36 4.54
N ALA A 142 22.15 12.47 3.58
CA ALA A 142 23.40 12.32 2.82
C ALA A 142 23.73 13.56 1.97
N GLU A 143 22.78 14.10 1.21
CA GLU A 143 22.97 15.36 0.45
C GLU A 143 23.21 16.58 1.33
N ARG A 144 22.64 16.60 2.55
CA ARG A 144 22.85 17.70 3.49
C ARG A 144 24.22 17.60 4.16
N ALA A 145 24.69 16.39 4.45
CA ALA A 145 26.05 16.14 4.93
C ALA A 145 27.11 16.46 3.85
N ALA A 146 26.84 16.13 2.59
CA ALA A 146 27.75 16.40 1.46
C ALA A 146 27.90 17.90 1.15
N ARG A 147 26.89 18.74 1.43
CA ARG A 147 26.97 20.20 1.21
C ARG A 147 27.78 20.95 2.27
N GLY A 148 28.22 20.27 3.33
CA GLY A 148 28.95 20.89 4.43
C GLY A 148 28.09 21.86 5.26
N ALA A 149 28.57 22.21 6.45
CA ALA A 149 27.91 23.21 7.29
C ALA A 149 27.94 24.57 6.58
N GLN A 150 26.77 25.13 6.27
CA GLN A 150 26.66 26.51 5.78
C GLN A 150 27.24 27.44 6.85
N PRO A 151 28.15 28.36 6.51
CA PRO A 151 28.71 29.29 7.47
C PRO A 151 27.58 30.16 8.03
N LYS A 152 27.48 30.23 9.37
CA LYS A 152 26.62 31.19 10.04
C LYS A 152 27.05 32.58 9.58
N THR A 153 26.18 33.26 8.84
CA THR A 153 26.26 34.71 8.67
C THR A 153 26.17 35.32 10.06
N ALA A 154 27.26 35.93 10.51
CA ALA A 154 27.29 36.74 11.72
C ALA A 154 26.60 38.07 11.40
N ASP A 155 25.63 38.44 12.24
CA ASP A 155 25.11 39.81 12.33
C ASP A 155 26.19 40.76 12.87
#